data_AF-A0A499UCA5-F1
#
_entry.id   AF-A0A499UCA5-F1
#
_cell.length_a   1.000
_cell.length_b   1.000
_cell.length_c   1.000
_cell.angle_alpha   90.00
_cell.angle_beta   90.00
_cell.angle_gamma   90.00
#
_symmetry.space_group_name_H-M   'P 1'
#
loop_
_entity.id
_entity.type
_entity.pdbx_description
1 polymer ?
#
loop_
_entity_poly.entity_id
_entity_poly.type
_entity_poly.pdbx_seq_one_letter_code
_entity_poly.pdbx_strand_id
1 'polypeptide(L)'
;MIRSLRFFFEAGVDTPLWPEDMDSPYGYPCELDRLPISPATREGLTTLSEWYQSSIDWKYPPNPSPWSDEERQAFKQRAHAALVALRRELGTGWTVRDESLL
;
A
#
# COMPACT_ATOMS: atom_id res chain seq x y z
N MET A 1 18.65 9.21 -11.62
CA MET A 1 17.20 9.24 -11.94
C MET A 1 16.47 8.87 -10.66
N ILE A 2 15.54 9.70 -10.20
CA ILE A 2 14.68 9.42 -9.05
C ILE A 2 13.52 8.55 -9.57
N ARG A 3 13.19 7.48 -8.86
CA ARG A 3 12.04 6.60 -9.18
C ARG A 3 10.83 7.02 -8.37
N SER A 4 9.64 6.95 -8.96
CA SER A 4 8.40 7.37 -8.29
C SER A 4 7.45 6.19 -8.06
N LEU A 5 6.87 6.14 -6.86
CA LEU A 5 5.78 5.24 -6.48
C LEU A 5 4.66 6.07 -5.85
N ARG A 6 3.42 5.62 -6.06
CA ARG A 6 2.23 6.11 -5.38
C ARG A 6 1.80 5.05 -4.36
N PHE A 7 1.46 5.49 -3.16
CA PHE A 7 1.01 4.64 -2.07
C PHE A 7 -0.49 4.84 -1.88
N PHE A 8 -1.29 3.84 -2.24
CA PHE A 8 -2.74 3.79 -2.00
C PHE A 8 -3.25 2.35 -2.13
N PHE A 9 -4.40 2.08 -1.52
CA PHE A 9 -5.02 0.76 -1.48
C PHE A 9 -6.11 0.64 -2.55
N GLU A 10 -6.19 -0.52 -3.19
CA GLU A 10 -7.20 -0.83 -4.20
C GLU A 10 -7.88 -2.17 -3.90
N ALA A 11 -9.16 -2.26 -4.24
CA ALA A 11 -9.95 -3.47 -4.08
C ALA A 11 -9.40 -4.59 -4.98
N GLY A 12 -9.17 -5.77 -4.39
CA GLY A 12 -8.65 -6.94 -5.10
C GLY A 12 -7.15 -6.91 -5.40
N VAL A 13 -6.39 -5.95 -4.84
CA VAL A 13 -4.95 -5.81 -5.04
C VAL A 13 -4.18 -6.11 -3.74
N ASP A 14 -3.09 -6.87 -3.86
CA ASP A 14 -2.28 -7.41 -2.76
C ASP A 14 -1.09 -6.53 -2.35
N THR A 15 -0.97 -5.35 -2.94
CA THR A 15 0.09 -4.37 -2.68
C THR A 15 -0.47 -2.95 -2.70
N PRO A 16 -0.01 -2.04 -1.82
CA PRO A 16 -0.45 -0.65 -1.84
C PRO A 16 0.44 0.23 -2.74
N LEU A 17 1.35 -0.36 -3.52
CA LEU A 17 2.36 0.37 -4.28
C LEU A 17 2.12 0.35 -5.78
N TRP A 18 2.14 1.54 -6.37
CA TRP A 18 1.83 1.77 -7.76
C TRP A 18 2.91 2.60 -8.42
N PRO A 19 3.61 2.06 -9.42
CA PRO A 19 4.48 2.89 -10.23
C PRO A 19 3.69 3.97 -10.99
N GLU A 20 4.40 5.00 -11.45
CA GLU A 20 3.82 5.97 -12.37
C GLU A 20 3.62 5.36 -13.75
N ASP A 21 4.66 4.66 -14.24
CA ASP A 21 4.67 4.06 -15.57
C ASP A 21 4.16 2.62 -15.52
N MET A 22 3.25 2.27 -16.46
CA MET A 22 2.74 0.90 -16.62
C MET A 22 3.82 -0.10 -17.06
N ASP A 23 4.88 0.38 -17.72
CA ASP A 23 6.04 -0.38 -18.18
C ASP A 23 7.04 -0.70 -17.05
N SER A 24 6.87 -0.12 -15.86
CA SER A 24 7.83 -0.14 -14.76
C SER A 24 8.52 -1.50 -14.57
N PRO A 25 9.87 -1.53 -14.42
CA PRO A 25 10.60 -2.76 -14.16
C PRO A 25 10.19 -3.44 -12.84
N TYR A 26 9.44 -2.73 -11.99
CA TYR A 26 8.89 -3.21 -10.72
C TYR A 26 7.47 -3.78 -10.85
N GLY A 27 6.90 -3.92 -12.06
CA GLY A 27 5.54 -4.42 -12.28
C GLY A 27 4.47 -3.32 -12.19
N TYR A 28 3.21 -3.66 -12.51
CA TYR A 28 2.05 -2.76 -12.35
C TYR A 28 0.78 -3.58 -12.05
N PRO A 29 0.31 -3.67 -10.79
CA PRO A 29 0.81 -3.01 -9.58
C PRO A 29 2.22 -3.48 -9.18
N CYS A 30 2.87 -2.78 -8.24
CA CYS A 30 4.28 -3.05 -7.91
C CYS A 30 4.48 -4.44 -7.29
N GLU A 31 5.30 -5.27 -7.94
CA GLU A 31 5.83 -6.51 -7.40
C GLU A 31 6.86 -6.18 -6.30
N LEU A 32 6.43 -6.30 -5.03
CA LEU A 32 7.22 -5.95 -3.85
C LEU A 32 8.57 -6.69 -3.81
N ASP A 33 8.66 -7.87 -4.42
CA ASP A 33 9.89 -8.66 -4.44
C ASP A 33 11.02 -8.05 -5.27
N ARG A 34 10.67 -7.18 -6.21
CA ARG A 34 11.62 -6.44 -7.06
C ARG A 34 12.14 -5.17 -6.39
N LEU A 35 11.54 -4.75 -5.27
CA LEU A 35 11.97 -3.56 -4.53
C LEU A 35 13.16 -3.87 -3.59
N PRO A 36 14.11 -2.94 -3.45
CA PRO A 36 15.23 -3.07 -2.52
C PRO A 36 14.80 -2.74 -1.08
N ILE A 37 13.83 -3.50 -0.57
CA ILE A 37 13.28 -3.36 0.79
C ILE A 37 13.36 -4.69 1.53
N SER A 38 13.35 -4.62 2.86
CA SER A 38 13.43 -5.77 3.75
C SER A 38 12.21 -6.69 3.62
N PRO A 39 12.36 -8.00 3.88
CA PRO A 39 11.22 -8.92 3.93
C PRO A 39 10.13 -8.47 4.90
N ALA A 40 10.52 -7.86 6.04
CA ALA A 40 9.58 -7.34 7.02
C ALA A 40 8.72 -6.19 6.47
N THR A 41 9.30 -5.27 5.68
CA THR A 41 8.53 -4.21 5.02
C THR A 41 7.63 -4.80 3.94
N ARG A 42 8.08 -5.78 3.16
CA ARG A 42 7.24 -6.47 2.15
C ARG A 42 6.02 -7.11 2.80
N GLU A 43 6.23 -7.95 3.81
CA GLU A 43 5.17 -8.62 4.56
C GLU A 43 4.20 -7.61 5.19
N GLY A 44 4.72 -6.52 5.75
CA GLY A 44 3.89 -5.45 6.31
C GLY A 44 2.99 -4.76 5.28
N LEU A 45 3.47 -4.55 4.06
CA LEU A 45 2.68 -3.98 2.97
C LEU A 45 1.62 -4.97 2.46
N THR A 46 1.98 -6.24 2.27
CA THR A 46 1.03 -7.30 1.89
C THR A 46 -0.08 -7.46 2.94
N THR A 47 0.28 -7.54 4.22
CA THR A 47 -0.68 -7.65 5.33
C THR A 47 -1.63 -6.46 5.38
N LEU A 48 -1.14 -5.25 5.09
CA LEU A 48 -2.00 -4.07 5.02
C LEU A 48 -2.98 -4.15 3.85
N SER A 49 -2.54 -4.60 2.68
CA SER A 49 -3.43 -4.79 1.54
C SER A 49 -4.49 -5.85 1.80
N GLU A 50 -4.13 -6.97 2.45
CA GLU A 50 -5.07 -7.99 2.88
C GLU A 50 -6.07 -7.45 3.90
N TRP A 51 -5.60 -6.71 4.90
CA TRP A 51 -6.48 -6.08 5.89
C TRP A 51 -7.43 -5.10 5.21
N TYR A 52 -6.95 -4.26 4.28
CA TYR A 52 -7.80 -3.35 3.50
C TYR A 52 -8.94 -4.08 2.78
N GLN A 53 -8.72 -5.29 2.25
CA GLN A 53 -9.80 -6.04 1.60
C GLN A 53 -10.97 -6.34 2.55
N SER A 54 -10.73 -6.44 3.87
CA SER A 54 -11.80 -6.60 4.87
C SER A 54 -12.62 -5.34 5.12
N SER A 55 -12.14 -4.17 4.65
CA SER A 55 -12.90 -2.92 4.70
C SER A 55 -14.03 -2.87 3.68
N ILE A 56 -14.17 -3.88 2.82
CA ILE A 56 -15.13 -3.93 1.72
C ILE A 56 -16.17 -5.00 2.01
N ASP A 57 -17.45 -4.66 1.90
CA ASP A 57 -18.52 -5.66 1.86
C ASP A 57 -18.51 -6.36 0.49
N TRP A 58 -17.75 -7.44 0.36
CA TRP A 58 -17.67 -8.19 -0.90
C TRP A 58 -18.98 -8.81 -1.37
N LYS A 59 -19.95 -8.98 -0.46
CA LYS A 59 -21.28 -9.47 -0.85
C LYS A 59 -22.05 -8.38 -1.59
N TYR A 60 -21.87 -7.12 -1.19
CA TYR A 60 -22.47 -5.97 -1.86
C TYR A 60 -21.59 -4.72 -1.68
N PRO A 61 -20.58 -4.51 -2.55
CA PRO A 61 -19.59 -3.44 -2.40
C PRO A 61 -20.12 -2.01 -2.25
N PRO A 62 -21.31 -1.65 -2.78
CA PRO A 62 -21.89 -0.34 -2.52
C PRO A 62 -22.29 -0.08 -1.07
N ASN A 63 -22.33 -1.10 -0.20
CA ASN A 63 -22.58 -0.91 1.22
C ASN A 63 -21.43 -0.12 1.87
N PRO A 64 -21.71 0.56 3.01
CA PRO A 64 -20.66 1.11 3.85
C PRO A 64 -19.62 0.05 4.24
N SER A 65 -18.41 0.52 4.54
CA SER A 65 -17.34 -0.35 5.05
C SER A 65 -17.82 -1.16 6.27
N PRO A 66 -17.49 -2.46 6.36
CA PRO A 66 -17.77 -3.26 7.55
C PRO A 66 -16.95 -2.85 8.78
N TRP A 67 -15.87 -2.10 8.58
CA TRP A 67 -15.01 -1.64 9.67
C TRP A 67 -15.72 -0.69 10.62
N SER A 68 -15.43 -0.83 11.91
CA SER A 68 -15.75 0.21 12.88
C SER A 68 -14.83 1.42 12.71
N ASP A 69 -15.18 2.53 13.37
CA ASP A 69 -14.34 3.73 13.39
C ASP A 69 -12.98 3.46 14.04
N GLU A 70 -12.94 2.62 15.08
CA GLU A 70 -11.70 2.20 15.75
C GLU A 70 -10.80 1.38 14.83
N GLU A 71 -11.37 0.42 14.09
CA GLU A 71 -10.62 -0.40 13.14
C GLU A 71 -10.05 0.46 12.00
N ARG A 72 -10.88 1.36 11.46
CA ARG A 72 -10.44 2.34 10.47
C ARG A 72 -9.28 3.18 11.00
N GLN A 73 -9.35 3.66 12.25
CA GLN A 73 -8.29 4.46 12.84
C GLN A 73 -7.01 3.65 13.08
N ALA A 74 -7.12 2.39 13.51
CA ALA A 74 -5.98 1.48 13.67
C ALA A 74 -5.30 1.22 12.31
N PHE A 75 -6.07 1.02 11.25
CA PHE A 75 -5.56 0.85 9.90
C PHE A 75 -4.76 2.08 9.44
N LYS A 76 -5.32 3.29 9.58
CA LYS A 76 -4.62 4.54 9.21
C LYS A 76 -3.26 4.68 9.89
N GLN A 77 -3.20 4.40 11.20
CA GLN A 77 -1.96 4.46 11.97
C GLN A 77 -0.93 3.45 11.46
N ARG A 78 -1.37 2.22 11.18
CA ARG A 78 -0.49 1.15 10.69
C ARG A 78 0.01 1.42 9.27
N ALA A 79 -0.86 1.92 8.39
CA ALA A 79 -0.52 2.33 7.03
C ALA A 79 0.50 3.47 7.02
N HIS A 80 0.29 4.49 7.85
CA HIS A 80 1.24 5.60 8.00
C HIS A 80 2.62 5.11 8.48
N ALA A 81 2.65 4.24 9.50
CA ALA A 81 3.91 3.68 10.00
C ALA A 81 4.64 2.85 8.93
N ALA A 82 3.91 2.07 8.12
CA ALA A 82 4.49 1.30 7.02
C ALA A 82 5.04 2.22 5.92
N LEU A 83 4.33 3.30 5.56
CA LEU A 83 4.81 4.28 4.59
C LEU A 83 6.09 4.98 5.05
N VAL A 84 6.19 5.33 6.33
CA VAL A 84 7.42 5.90 6.92
C VAL A 84 8.59 4.90 6.83
N ALA A 85 8.36 3.63 7.20
CA ALA A 85 9.36 2.59 7.11
C ALA A 85 9.83 2.36 5.67
N LEU A 86 8.89 2.28 4.72
CA LEU A 86 9.15 2.13 3.30
C LEU A 86 10.03 3.27 2.75
N ARG A 87 9.65 4.52 3.01
CA ARG A 87 10.43 5.70 2.58
C ARG A 87 11.86 5.68 3.13
N ARG A 88 12.01 5.26 4.39
CA ARG A 88 13.34 5.14 5.02
C ARG A 88 14.20 4.07 4.34
N GLU A 89 13.65 2.92 4.01
CA GLU A 89 14.40 1.83 3.37
C GLU A 89 14.76 2.13 1.92
N LEU A 90 13.84 2.72 1.15
CA LEU A 90 14.10 3.09 -0.25
C LEU A 90 15.11 4.24 -0.37
N GLY A 91 15.16 5.14 0.61
CA GLY A 91 16.10 6.25 0.65
C GLY A 91 15.90 7.28 -0.48
N THR A 92 16.92 8.10 -0.72
CA THR A 92 16.85 9.28 -1.60
C THR A 92 16.76 8.97 -3.09
N GLY A 93 16.93 7.71 -3.49
CA GLY A 93 16.74 7.27 -4.88
C GLY A 93 15.28 7.18 -5.31
N TRP A 94 14.34 7.35 -4.37
CA TRP A 94 12.91 7.15 -4.58
C TRP A 94 12.09 8.33 -4.06
N THR A 95 10.95 8.56 -4.70
CA THR A 95 9.85 9.38 -4.21
C THR A 95 8.64 8.47 -4.05
N VAL A 96 8.13 8.35 -2.82
CA VAL A 96 6.87 7.63 -2.55
C VAL A 96 5.82 8.65 -2.14
N ARG A 97 4.85 8.93 -3.00
CA ARG A 97 3.74 9.85 -2.71
C ARG A 97 2.64 9.12 -1.96
N ASP A 98 2.14 9.75 -0.92
CA ASP A 98 0.94 9.29 -0.24
C ASP A 98 -0.26 9.76 -1.05
N GLU A 99 -0.99 8.83 -1.65
CA GLU A 99 -2.25 9.08 -2.36
C GLU A 99 -3.37 8.26 -1.71
N SER A 100 -3.10 7.67 -0.55
CA SER A 100 -4.09 6.96 0.24
C SER A 100 -5.02 8.02 0.85
N LEU A 101 -6.30 7.97 0.50
CA LEU A 101 -7.33 8.89 1.03
C LEU A 101 -7.72 8.52 2.47
N LEU A 102 -6.72 8.18 3.28
CA LEU A 102 -6.83 7.66 4.64
C LEU A 102 -7.00 8.78 5.65
#